data_AF-A0A820M4K5-F1
#
_entry.id   AF-A0A820M4K5-F1
#
_cell.length_a   1.000
_cell.length_b   1.000
_cell.length_c   1.000
_cell.angle_alpha   90.00
_cell.angle_beta   90.00
_cell.angle_gamma   90.00
#
_symmetry.space_group_name_H-M   'P 1'
#
loop_
_entity.id
_entity.type
_entity.pdbx_description
1 polymer ?
#
loop_
_entity_poly.entity_id
_entity_poly.type
_entity_poly.pdbx_seq_one_letter_code
_entity_poly.pdbx_strand_id
1 'polypeptide(L)'
;KGIGGVSVDDFPIDIVPDYLWGAAVVYPSHIISNRLISAIFNSTVPIFFRDDVFINGFMAQQAGIKREPMKGILCFDPTEDDLDSNMIVIDFKNEEARENTWNCYKNGVKCNKNLPLLLFKIFSGIFLSMVLICYC
;
A
#
# COMPACT_ATOMS: atom_id res chain seq x y z
N LYS A 1 -15.09 2.14 23.26
CA LYS A 1 -13.93 2.19 22.32
C LYS A 1 -14.52 2.34 20.93
N GLY A 2 -14.24 3.42 20.21
CA GLY A 2 -14.77 3.62 18.86
C GLY A 2 -13.96 2.87 17.80
N ILE A 3 -14.20 3.21 16.54
CA ILE A 3 -13.70 2.45 15.39
C ILE A 3 -12.22 2.75 15.15
N GLY A 4 -11.42 1.73 14.83
CA GLY A 4 -10.02 1.93 14.47
C GLY A 4 -9.21 2.63 15.58
N GLY A 5 -9.52 2.36 16.85
CA GLY A 5 -8.80 2.93 17.99
C GLY A 5 -9.08 4.41 18.27
N VAL A 6 -10.12 5.00 17.65
CA VAL A 6 -10.53 6.39 17.85
C VAL A 6 -11.74 6.43 18.77
N SER A 7 -11.90 7.47 19.58
CA SER A 7 -13.13 7.64 20.35
C SER A 7 -14.27 8.14 19.44
N VAL A 8 -15.52 7.91 19.84
CA VAL A 8 -16.69 8.46 19.13
C VAL A 8 -16.73 9.98 19.26
N ASP A 9 -16.18 10.52 20.35
CA ASP A 9 -16.11 11.96 20.59
C ASP A 9 -15.13 12.64 19.62
N ASP A 10 -14.01 11.99 19.30
CA ASP A 10 -12.99 12.50 18.37
C ASP A 10 -13.38 12.28 16.90
N PHE A 11 -14.16 11.23 16.62
CA PHE A 11 -14.62 10.92 15.28
C PHE A 11 -16.03 10.31 15.33
N PRO A 12 -17.09 11.14 15.21
CA PRO A 12 -18.48 10.72 15.41
C PRO A 12 -19.03 10.02 14.16
N ILE A 13 -18.35 8.94 13.74
CA ILE A 13 -18.78 8.08 12.64
C ILE A 13 -18.93 6.66 13.18
N ASP A 14 -20.13 6.10 12.97
CA ASP A 14 -20.53 4.79 13.51
C ASP A 14 -20.04 3.60 12.67
N ILE A 15 -19.71 3.84 11.40
CA ILE A 15 -19.25 2.80 10.47
C ILE A 15 -18.11 3.35 9.60
N VAL A 16 -16.97 2.67 9.65
CA VAL A 16 -15.87 2.90 8.70
C VAL A 16 -16.16 2.08 7.44
N PRO A 17 -16.06 2.66 6.24
CA PRO A 17 -16.23 1.94 4.99
C PRO A 17 -15.12 0.90 4.81
N ASP A 18 -15.37 -0.12 3.98
CA ASP A 18 -14.33 -1.06 3.58
C ASP A 18 -13.10 -0.29 3.05
N TYR A 19 -11.91 -0.68 3.50
CA TYR A 19 -10.66 -0.04 3.10
C TYR A 19 -9.56 -1.08 2.93
N LEU A 20 -8.61 -0.77 2.06
CA LEU A 20 -7.37 -1.54 1.93
C LEU A 20 -6.34 -0.96 2.89
N TRP A 21 -5.61 -1.85 3.56
CA TRP A 21 -4.57 -1.53 4.53
C TRP A 21 -3.35 -2.42 4.31
N GLY A 22 -2.21 -2.00 4.83
CA GLY A 22 -0.97 -2.79 4.79
C GLY A 22 0.17 -2.04 4.12
N ALA A 23 0.97 -2.76 3.32
CA ALA A 23 2.19 -2.21 2.74
C ALA A 23 1.91 -1.08 1.75
N ALA A 24 0.98 -1.30 0.82
CA ALA A 24 0.65 -0.33 -0.22
C ALA A 24 -0.73 -0.59 -0.82
N VAL A 25 -1.24 0.44 -1.51
CA VAL A 25 -2.37 0.35 -2.43
C VAL A 25 -1.93 0.94 -3.76
N VAL A 26 -2.24 0.25 -4.86
CA VAL A 26 -1.85 0.68 -6.20
C VAL A 26 -3.05 1.31 -6.88
N TYR A 27 -2.90 2.56 -7.31
CA TYR A 27 -3.90 3.27 -8.11
C TYR A 27 -3.32 3.62 -9.48
N PRO A 28 -4.09 3.49 -10.58
CA PRO A 28 -3.75 4.15 -11.82
C PRO A 28 -3.65 5.66 -11.61
N SER A 29 -2.62 6.32 -12.16
CA SER A 29 -2.38 7.75 -11.93
C SER A 29 -3.57 8.64 -12.28
N HIS A 30 -4.34 8.28 -13.31
CA HIS A 30 -5.56 9.01 -13.71
C HIS A 30 -6.69 8.93 -12.67
N ILE A 31 -6.76 7.85 -11.87
CA ILE A 31 -7.71 7.73 -10.76
C ILE A 31 -7.28 8.67 -9.63
N ILE A 32 -5.98 8.74 -9.34
CA ILE A 32 -5.44 9.65 -8.32
C ILE A 32 -5.78 11.10 -8.69
N SER A 33 -5.37 11.55 -9.88
CA SER A 33 -5.49 12.94 -10.29
C SER A 33 -6.93 13.41 -10.46
N ASN A 34 -7.80 12.56 -11.03
CA ASN A 34 -9.13 13.01 -11.48
C ASN A 34 -10.26 12.65 -10.50
N ARG A 35 -10.03 11.71 -9.58
CA ARG A 35 -11.09 11.24 -8.67
C ARG A 35 -10.69 11.36 -7.22
N LEU A 36 -9.56 10.78 -6.83
CA LEU A 36 -9.17 10.69 -5.42
C LEU A 36 -8.83 12.07 -4.85
N ILE A 37 -8.01 12.86 -5.56
CA ILE A 37 -7.68 14.23 -5.16
C ILE A 37 -8.95 15.09 -5.07
N SER A 38 -9.84 15.01 -6.06
CA SER A 38 -11.10 15.76 -6.05
C SER A 38 -12.02 15.34 -4.90
N ALA A 39 -12.06 14.05 -4.53
CA ALA A 39 -12.82 13.60 -3.37
C ALA A 39 -12.25 14.15 -2.06
N ILE A 40 -10.92 14.15 -1.91
CA ILE A 40 -10.23 14.71 -0.73
C ILE A 40 -10.59 16.18 -0.54
N PHE A 41 -10.41 17.01 -1.58
CA PHE A 41 -10.60 18.46 -1.45
C PHE A 41 -12.07 18.89 -1.36
N ASN A 42 -13.02 18.05 -1.80
CA ASN A 42 -14.45 18.34 -1.74
C ASN A 42 -15.18 17.60 -0.62
N SER A 43 -14.46 16.86 0.22
CA SER A 43 -15.04 16.08 1.32
C SER A 43 -15.45 16.98 2.49
N THR A 44 -16.59 16.65 3.11
CA THR A 44 -16.99 17.17 4.43
C THR A 44 -16.68 16.18 5.57
N VAL A 45 -16.15 14.99 5.25
CA VAL A 45 -15.69 14.02 6.24
C VAL A 45 -14.48 14.61 6.96
N PRO A 46 -14.49 14.68 8.31
CA PRO A 46 -13.33 15.15 9.06
C PRO A 46 -12.09 14.33 8.72
N ILE A 47 -10.91 14.97 8.74
CA ILE A 47 -9.65 14.26 8.50
C ILE A 47 -9.48 13.19 9.58
N PHE A 48 -9.31 11.95 9.15
CA PHE A 48 -9.07 10.82 10.03
C PHE A 48 -7.58 10.49 10.06
N PHE A 49 -7.01 10.25 11.25
CA PHE A 49 -5.55 10.18 11.41
C PHE A 49 -4.91 8.95 10.75
N ARG A 50 -5.67 7.89 10.49
CA ARG A 50 -5.19 6.76 9.68
C ARG A 50 -5.46 7.08 8.22
N ASP A 51 -4.40 7.32 7.48
CA ASP A 51 -4.42 7.59 6.04
C ASP A 51 -5.10 6.46 5.24
N ASP A 52 -4.84 5.19 5.57
CA ASP A 52 -5.50 4.06 4.92
C ASP A 52 -7.02 4.10 5.08
N VAL A 53 -7.52 4.47 6.26
CA VAL A 53 -8.97 4.58 6.51
C VAL A 53 -9.55 5.82 5.85
N PHE A 54 -8.84 6.95 5.94
CA PHE A 54 -9.31 8.21 5.37
C PHE A 54 -9.33 8.15 3.84
N ILE A 55 -8.18 7.88 3.23
CA ILE A 55 -7.98 7.91 1.78
C ILE A 55 -8.58 6.65 1.15
N ASN A 56 -8.14 5.46 1.58
CA ASN A 56 -8.57 4.20 0.97
C ASN A 56 -9.94 3.75 1.47
N GLY A 57 -10.50 4.34 2.52
CA GLY A 57 -11.87 4.08 2.99
C GLY A 57 -12.83 5.18 2.55
N PHE A 58 -12.85 6.30 3.27
CA PHE A 58 -13.83 7.36 3.05
C PHE A 58 -13.72 8.02 1.67
N MET A 59 -12.52 8.43 1.26
CA MET A 59 -12.34 9.20 0.03
C MET A 59 -12.55 8.32 -1.21
N ALA A 60 -12.03 7.09 -1.19
CA ALA A 60 -12.28 6.13 -2.25
C ALA A 60 -13.78 5.74 -2.36
N GLN A 61 -14.50 5.62 -1.24
CA GLN A 61 -15.95 5.38 -1.27
C GLN A 61 -16.71 6.58 -1.86
N GLN A 62 -16.39 7.80 -1.42
CA GLN A 62 -16.99 9.03 -1.95
C GLN A 62 -16.72 9.18 -3.46
N ALA A 63 -15.52 8.78 -3.92
CA ALA A 63 -15.13 8.81 -5.32
C ALA A 63 -15.72 7.65 -6.16
N GLY A 64 -16.47 6.73 -5.56
CA GLY A 64 -17.00 5.54 -6.22
C GLY A 64 -15.90 4.59 -6.75
N ILE A 65 -14.73 4.58 -6.10
CA ILE A 65 -13.61 3.74 -6.48
C ILE A 65 -13.79 2.36 -5.84
N LYS A 66 -13.93 1.33 -6.67
CA LYS A 66 -13.91 -0.07 -6.22
C LYS A 66 -12.49 -0.46 -5.81
N ARG A 67 -12.39 -1.24 -4.74
CA ARG A 67 -11.14 -1.67 -4.13
C ARG A 67 -11.16 -3.18 -4.05
N GLU A 68 -10.04 -3.79 -4.40
CA GLU A 68 -9.88 -5.24 -4.38
C GLU A 68 -8.49 -5.56 -3.81
N PRO A 69 -8.35 -6.64 -3.02
CA PRO A 69 -7.05 -7.10 -2.56
C PRO A 69 -6.19 -7.52 -3.76
N MET A 70 -4.97 -6.99 -3.82
CA MET A 70 -4.00 -7.32 -4.86
C MET A 70 -2.99 -8.34 -4.34
N LYS A 71 -2.84 -9.46 -5.05
CA LYS A 71 -1.79 -10.43 -4.76
C LYS A 71 -0.41 -9.82 -5.01
N GLY A 72 0.58 -10.23 -4.24
CA GLY A 72 1.95 -9.72 -4.36
C GLY A 72 2.21 -8.43 -3.57
N ILE A 73 1.30 -7.99 -2.70
CA ILE A 73 1.54 -6.91 -1.73
C ILE A 73 1.64 -7.52 -0.34
N LEU A 74 2.84 -7.52 0.25
CA LEU A 74 3.13 -8.11 1.56
C LEU A 74 3.51 -7.04 2.58
N CYS A 75 2.88 -7.09 3.76
CA CYS A 75 3.13 -6.20 4.89
C CYS A 75 4.13 -6.75 5.92
N PHE A 76 4.83 -7.81 5.56
CA PHE A 76 5.78 -8.54 6.39
C PHE A 76 6.99 -8.99 5.58
N ASP A 77 8.06 -9.39 6.27
CA ASP A 77 9.23 -9.98 5.64
C ASP A 77 8.83 -11.26 4.89
N PRO A 78 9.20 -11.41 3.61
CA PRO A 78 8.73 -12.50 2.76
C PRO A 78 9.40 -13.82 3.17
N THR A 79 8.64 -14.90 3.08
CA THR A 79 9.19 -16.26 3.14
C THR A 79 9.87 -16.64 1.82
N GLU A 80 10.61 -17.75 1.78
CA GLU A 80 11.15 -18.29 0.51
C GLU A 80 10.04 -18.58 -0.51
N ASP A 81 8.91 -19.12 -0.05
CA ASP A 81 7.73 -19.40 -0.90
C ASP A 81 7.13 -18.10 -1.48
N ASP A 82 7.13 -17.01 -0.71
CA ASP A 82 6.67 -15.71 -1.19
C ASP A 82 7.56 -15.19 -2.33
N LEU A 83 8.88 -15.36 -2.20
CA LEU A 83 9.87 -14.95 -3.19
C LEU A 83 9.78 -15.76 -4.49
N ASP A 84 9.23 -16.97 -4.45
CA ASP A 84 8.97 -17.81 -5.63
C ASP A 84 7.74 -17.37 -6.44
N SER A 85 6.95 -16.45 -5.90
CA SER A 85 5.74 -15.92 -6.53
C SER A 85 5.93 -14.47 -7.00
N ASN A 86 5.00 -14.00 -7.86
CA ASN A 86 5.09 -12.64 -8.41
C ASN A 86 4.78 -11.59 -7.33
N MET A 87 5.83 -11.06 -6.72
CA MET A 87 5.75 -10.00 -5.72
C MET A 87 5.79 -8.62 -6.38
N ILE A 88 4.92 -7.72 -5.90
CA ILE A 88 4.80 -6.34 -6.35
C ILE A 88 5.38 -5.39 -5.30
N VAL A 89 4.93 -5.47 -4.06
CA VAL A 89 5.39 -4.62 -2.96
C VAL A 89 5.67 -5.48 -1.75
N ILE A 90 6.83 -5.25 -1.12
CA ILE A 90 7.21 -5.90 0.12
C ILE A 90 7.63 -4.82 1.11
N ASP A 91 6.94 -4.77 2.27
CA ASP A 91 7.26 -3.91 3.40
C ASP A 91 8.16 -4.67 4.38
N PHE A 92 9.45 -4.67 4.06
CA PHE A 92 10.49 -5.29 4.88
C PHE A 92 10.59 -4.63 6.26
N LYS A 93 10.58 -5.44 7.31
CA LYS A 93 10.85 -5.03 8.69
C LYS A 93 12.32 -5.18 9.05
N ASN A 94 13.02 -6.10 8.37
CA ASN A 94 14.45 -6.33 8.54
C ASN A 94 15.24 -5.82 7.31
N GLU A 95 16.22 -4.95 7.56
CA GLU A 95 17.07 -4.39 6.50
C GLU A 95 18.00 -5.42 5.84
N GLU A 96 18.52 -6.39 6.60
CA GLU A 96 19.33 -7.49 6.06
C GLU A 96 18.48 -8.37 5.12
N ALA A 97 17.22 -8.64 5.48
CA ALA A 97 16.30 -9.39 4.64
C ALA A 97 16.01 -8.66 3.31
N ARG A 98 15.89 -7.32 3.36
CA ARG A 98 15.75 -6.47 2.17
C ARG A 98 16.98 -6.55 1.28
N GLU A 99 18.17 -6.41 1.84
CA GLU A 99 19.43 -6.46 1.09
C GLU A 99 19.65 -7.84 0.46
N ASN A 100 19.39 -8.91 1.20
CA ASN A 100 19.49 -10.28 0.69
C ASN A 100 18.51 -10.50 -0.47
N THR A 101 17.25 -10.09 -0.31
CA THR A 101 16.24 -10.19 -1.37
C THR A 101 16.65 -9.39 -2.60
N TRP A 102 17.13 -8.16 -2.41
CA TRP A 102 17.62 -7.31 -3.48
C TRP A 102 18.83 -7.92 -4.22
N ASN A 103 19.77 -8.50 -3.49
CA ASN A 103 20.94 -9.15 -4.07
C ASN A 103 20.57 -10.41 -4.87
N CYS A 104 19.57 -11.18 -4.42
CA CYS A 104 19.01 -12.30 -5.17
C CYS A 104 18.45 -11.83 -6.52
N TYR A 105 17.64 -10.75 -6.52
CA TYR A 105 17.09 -10.18 -7.74
C TYR A 105 18.14 -9.59 -8.68
N LYS A 106 19.08 -8.79 -8.14
CA LYS A 106 20.09 -8.08 -8.93
C LYS A 106 21.07 -9.02 -9.64
N ASN A 107 21.45 -10.12 -8.98
CA ASN A 107 22.52 -11.00 -9.46
C ASN A 107 22.02 -12.26 -10.18
N GLY A 108 20.70 -12.36 -10.46
CA GLY A 108 20.14 -13.41 -11.31
C GLY A 108 20.27 -14.83 -10.74
N VAL A 109 20.33 -14.98 -9.41
CA VAL A 109 20.47 -16.29 -8.78
C VAL A 109 19.09 -16.89 -8.58
N LYS A 110 18.64 -17.71 -9.56
CA LYS A 110 17.52 -18.67 -9.44
C LYS A 110 16.16 -18.17 -8.92
N CYS A 111 15.90 -16.88 -8.74
CA CYS A 111 14.51 -16.42 -8.55
C CYS A 111 13.76 -16.57 -9.88
N ASN A 112 12.59 -17.17 -9.80
CA ASN A 112 11.78 -17.77 -10.88
C ASN A 112 11.73 -16.98 -12.21
N LYS A 113 11.63 -17.68 -13.34
CA LYS A 113 11.65 -17.13 -14.73
C LYS A 113 10.49 -16.19 -15.09
N ASN A 114 9.61 -15.86 -14.15
CA ASN A 114 8.48 -14.95 -14.35
C ASN A 114 8.80 -13.67 -13.57
N LEU A 115 9.26 -12.64 -14.28
CA LEU A 115 9.74 -11.40 -13.69
C LEU A 115 8.69 -10.73 -12.77
N PRO A 116 9.00 -10.50 -11.48
CA PRO A 116 8.19 -9.67 -10.59
C PRO A 116 8.51 -8.18 -10.78
N LEU A 117 7.47 -7.34 -10.78
CA LEU A 117 7.60 -5.87 -10.73
C LEU A 117 7.79 -5.46 -9.27
N LEU A 118 9.03 -5.40 -8.78
CA LEU A 118 9.30 -5.07 -7.38
C LEU A 118 9.32 -3.54 -7.16
N LEU A 119 8.39 -3.05 -6.35
CA LEU A 119 8.28 -1.68 -5.87
C LEU A 119 8.67 -1.63 -4.38
N PHE A 120 9.80 -0.99 -4.09
CA PHE A 120 10.25 -0.75 -2.73
C PHE A 120 9.50 0.44 -2.13
N LYS A 121 8.87 0.25 -0.97
CA LYS A 121 8.40 1.34 -0.10
C LYS A 121 9.39 1.47 1.06
N ILE A 122 10.23 2.50 1.01
CA ILE A 122 11.14 2.85 2.12
C ILE A 122 10.42 3.89 2.99
N PHE A 123 10.24 3.58 4.27
CA PHE A 123 9.77 4.55 5.27
C PHE A 123 10.96 4.96 6.16
N SER A 124 11.70 6.00 5.76
CA SER A 124 12.73 6.62 6.63
C SER A 124 12.25 7.99 7.12
N GLY A 125 11.31 7.99 8.07
CA GLY A 125 10.84 9.17 8.80
C GLY A 125 10.04 10.20 7.98
N ILE A 126 10.60 10.72 6.87
CA ILE A 126 10.07 11.86 6.09
C ILE A 126 10.18 11.62 4.56
N PHE A 127 10.94 10.63 4.09
CA PHE A 127 11.14 10.39 2.65
C PHE A 127 10.46 9.11 2.17
N LEU A 128 9.57 9.24 1.18
CA LEU A 128 9.06 8.14 0.36
C LEU A 128 9.96 8.01 -0.87
N SER A 129 10.79 6.98 -0.92
CA SER A 129 11.54 6.63 -2.13
C SER A 129 10.81 5.49 -2.84
N MET A 130 10.26 5.77 -4.03
CA MET A 130 9.61 4.78 -4.89
C MET A 130 10.59 4.39 -5.99
N VAL A 131 11.18 3.20 -5.90
CA VAL A 131 12.07 2.67 -6.95
C VAL A 131 11.24 1.76 -7.84
N LEU A 132 10.93 2.24 -9.04
CA LEU A 132 10.27 1.46 -10.10
C LEU A 132 11.36 0.77 -10.91
N ILE A 133 11.36 -0.57 -10.91
CA ILE A 133 12.28 -1.34 -11.74
C ILE A 133 11.45 -2.11 -12.76
N CYS A 134 11.42 -1.58 -13.97
CA CYS A 134 10.89 -2.28 -15.13
C CYS A 134 12.00 -3.14 -15.75
N TYR A 135 11.72 -4.42 -16.00
CA TYR A 135 12.45 -5.22 -16.97
C TYR A 135 11.46 -5.87 -17.94
N CYS A 136 11.82 -5.82 -19.22
CA CYS A 136 11.03 -6.20 -20.39
C CYS A 136 10.63 -7.68 -20.42
#